data_AF-A0A3P5XKH2-F1
#
_entry.id   AF-A0A3P5XKH2-F1
#
_cell.length_a   1.000
_cell.length_b   1.000
_cell.length_c   1.000
_cell.angle_alpha   90.00
_cell.angle_beta   90.00
_cell.angle_gamma   90.00
#
_symmetry.space_group_name_H-M   'P 1'
#
loop_
_entity.id
_entity.type
_entity.pdbx_description
1 polymer ?
#
loop_
_entity_poly.entity_id
_entity_poly.type
_entity_poly.pdbx_seq_one_letter_code
_entity_poly.pdbx_strand_id
1 'polypeptide(L)'
;MPTEENSLENRPLTPYFDQWESIREKIERLYDEKDYQAVELMKVSIEKYGELLELGGTGLDERTGKLVYKLIPLNGVERFEFVKSKVDSHYAYIQLDALFTETKKKAARLAVMKK
;
A
#
# COMPACT_ATOMS: atom_id res chain seq x y z
N MET A 1 8.92 -14.96 -20.75
CA MET A 1 8.23 -15.26 -19.48
C MET A 1 9.28 -15.58 -18.45
N PRO A 2 9.37 -14.85 -17.32
CA PRO A 2 10.14 -15.27 -16.17
C PRO A 2 9.26 -15.99 -15.14
N THR A 3 9.93 -16.82 -14.36
CA THR A 3 9.49 -18.02 -13.65
C THR A 3 8.89 -17.76 -12.28
N GLU A 4 8.14 -18.75 -11.80
CA GLU A 4 7.52 -18.86 -10.48
C GLU A 4 8.54 -18.87 -9.32
N GLU A 5 8.03 -18.59 -8.12
CA GLU A 5 8.59 -18.95 -6.80
C GLU A 5 9.93 -18.31 -6.37
N ASN A 6 9.92 -17.03 -5.92
CA ASN A 6 10.64 -16.61 -4.68
C ASN A 6 10.52 -15.12 -4.25
N SER A 7 9.40 -14.41 -4.48
CA SER A 7 9.41 -12.95 -4.31
C SER A 7 9.43 -12.42 -2.86
N LEU A 8 9.24 -13.29 -1.85
CA LEU A 8 9.20 -12.86 -0.43
C LEU A 8 10.51 -13.06 0.34
N GLU A 9 11.52 -13.76 -0.22
CA GLU A 9 12.60 -14.28 0.64
C GLU A 9 13.75 -13.32 0.91
N ASN A 10 13.92 -12.20 0.17
CA ASN A 10 15.15 -11.40 0.32
C ASN A 10 15.03 -9.88 0.21
N ARG A 11 13.82 -9.30 0.10
CA ARG A 11 13.67 -7.83 0.12
C ARG A 11 12.88 -7.39 1.35
N PRO A 12 13.44 -6.51 2.20
CA PRO A 12 12.73 -6.01 3.35
C PRO A 12 11.53 -5.15 2.90
N LEU A 13 10.38 -5.36 3.54
CA LEU A 13 9.20 -4.51 3.35
C LEU A 13 9.33 -3.18 4.11
N THR A 14 10.19 -3.14 5.13
CA THR A 14 10.43 -1.99 6.02
C THR A 14 10.65 -0.66 5.30
N PRO A 15 11.46 -0.57 4.22
CA PRO A 15 11.70 0.68 3.52
C PRO A 15 10.43 1.36 2.99
N TYR A 16 9.40 0.60 2.59
CA TYR A 16 8.14 1.17 2.12
C TYR A 16 7.36 1.83 3.25
N PHE A 17 7.37 1.22 4.44
CA PHE A 17 6.72 1.78 5.61
C PHE A 17 7.48 2.99 6.12
N ASP A 18 8.81 2.92 6.23
CA ASP A 18 9.64 4.05 6.67
C ASP A 18 9.52 5.25 5.72
N GLN A 19 9.50 4.99 4.41
CA GLN A 19 9.25 6.03 3.41
C GLN A 19 7.89 6.68 3.63
N TRP A 20 6.82 5.90 3.83
CA TRP A 20 5.48 6.44 4.08
C TRP A 20 5.43 7.31 5.35
N GLU A 21 5.97 6.80 6.47
CA GLU A 21 6.02 7.53 7.73
C GLU A 21 6.77 8.87 7.59
N SER A 22 7.82 8.90 6.77
CA SER A 22 8.61 10.13 6.54
C SER A 22 7.89 11.21 5.71
N ILE A 23 6.85 10.84 4.94
CA ILE A 23 6.17 11.77 4.02
C ILE A 23 4.71 12.06 4.39
N ARG A 24 4.03 11.20 5.15
CA ARG A 24 2.59 11.33 5.45
C ARG A 24 2.21 12.69 6.06
N GLU A 25 2.97 13.16 7.05
CA GLU A 25 2.73 14.46 7.71
C GLU A 25 3.02 15.65 6.78
N LYS A 26 3.90 15.47 5.79
CA LYS A 26 4.14 16.50 4.77
C LYS A 26 2.95 16.58 3.82
N ILE A 27 2.43 15.43 3.39
CA ILE A 27 1.26 15.36 2.50
C ILE A 27 0.03 15.98 3.17
N GLU A 28 -0.22 15.64 4.45
CA GLU A 28 -1.33 16.19 5.23
C GLU A 28 -1.31 17.71 5.28
N ARG A 29 -0.17 18.30 5.64
CA ARG A 29 0.00 19.76 5.67
C ARG A 29 -0.22 20.41 4.31
N LEU A 30 0.28 19.81 3.23
CA LEU A 30 0.11 20.36 1.88
C LEU A 30 -1.37 20.31 1.43
N TYR A 31 -2.14 19.32 1.87
CA TYR A 31 -3.60 19.31 1.65
C TYR A 31 -4.31 20.44 2.39
N ASP A 32 -3.95 20.69 3.64
CA ASP A 32 -4.50 21.80 4.44
C ASP A 32 -4.18 23.16 3.81
N GLU A 33 -2.97 23.30 3.25
CA GLU A 33 -2.50 24.49 2.53
C GLU A 33 -3.06 24.60 1.10
N LYS A 34 -3.76 23.57 0.61
CA LYS A 34 -4.22 23.44 -0.78
C LYS A 34 -3.08 23.58 -1.81
N ASP A 35 -1.89 23.13 -1.44
CA ASP A 35 -0.72 23.11 -2.31
C ASP A 35 -0.79 21.89 -3.25
N TYR A 36 -0.64 22.13 -4.55
CA TYR A 36 -0.63 21.09 -5.58
C TYR A 36 0.48 20.05 -5.39
N GLN A 37 1.55 20.37 -4.67
CA GLN A 37 2.60 19.41 -4.32
C GLN A 37 2.06 18.21 -3.52
N ALA A 38 0.93 18.34 -2.82
CA ALA A 38 0.25 17.21 -2.17
C ALA A 38 -0.07 16.10 -3.19
N VAL A 39 -0.55 16.47 -4.37
CA VAL A 39 -0.94 15.55 -5.44
C VAL A 39 0.27 14.79 -5.97
N GLU A 40 1.38 15.48 -6.19
CA GLU A 40 2.61 14.85 -6.69
C GLU A 40 3.20 13.87 -5.68
N LEU A 41 3.24 14.23 -4.39
CA LEU A 41 3.67 13.31 -3.33
C LEU A 41 2.71 12.13 -3.15
N MET A 42 1.41 12.35 -3.33
CA MET A 42 0.41 11.27 -3.30
C MET A 42 0.59 10.29 -4.45
N LYS A 43 0.82 10.75 -5.68
CA LYS A 43 1.11 9.87 -6.83
C LYS A 43 2.32 8.98 -6.56
N VAL A 44 3.41 9.56 -6.06
CA VAL A 44 4.61 8.78 -5.66
C VAL A 44 4.26 7.76 -4.58
N SER A 45 3.48 8.16 -3.58
CA SER A 45 3.07 7.27 -2.48
C SER A 45 2.17 6.12 -2.96
N ILE A 46 1.29 6.38 -3.92
CA ILE A 46 0.42 5.39 -4.57
C ILE A 46 1.26 4.36 -5.33
N GLU A 47 2.26 4.81 -6.09
CA GLU A 47 3.19 3.92 -6.79
C GLU A 47 3.94 3.02 -5.80
N LYS A 48 4.45 3.61 -4.70
CA LYS A 48 5.14 2.85 -3.64
C LYS A 48 4.22 1.87 -2.92
N TYR A 49 2.96 2.20 -2.72
CA TYR A 49 1.99 1.26 -2.18
C TYR A 49 1.73 0.10 -3.14
N GLY A 50 1.62 0.38 -4.44
CA GLY A 50 1.52 -0.66 -5.48
C GLY A 50 2.73 -1.59 -5.50
N GLU A 51 3.95 -1.04 -5.51
CA GLU A 51 5.21 -1.80 -5.42
C GLU A 51 5.26 -2.69 -4.16
N LEU A 52 4.81 -2.18 -3.01
CA LEU A 52 4.72 -2.95 -1.76
C LEU A 52 3.77 -4.16 -1.90
N LEU A 53 2.62 -3.99 -2.54
CA LEU A 53 1.66 -5.07 -2.78
C LEU A 53 2.23 -6.14 -3.72
N GLU A 54 2.87 -5.72 -4.80
CA GLU A 54 3.55 -6.61 -5.75
C GLU A 54 4.67 -7.40 -5.07
N LEU A 55 5.48 -6.72 -4.26
CA LEU A 55 6.55 -7.36 -3.50
C LEU A 55 6.01 -8.41 -2.52
N GLY A 56 4.86 -8.12 -1.91
CA GLY A 56 4.09 -9.05 -1.09
C GLY A 56 3.63 -10.32 -1.81
N GLY A 57 3.59 -10.27 -3.14
CA GLY A 57 3.10 -11.32 -4.01
C GLY A 57 1.59 -11.53 -3.92
N THR A 58 1.09 -12.45 -4.72
CA THR A 58 -0.33 -12.81 -4.77
C THR A 58 -0.58 -14.20 -4.18
N GLY A 59 -1.84 -14.46 -3.83
CA GLY A 59 -2.35 -15.73 -3.34
C GLY A 59 -3.82 -15.88 -3.69
N LEU A 60 -4.31 -17.12 -3.68
CA LEU A 60 -5.72 -17.41 -3.93
C LEU A 60 -6.55 -17.02 -2.70
N ASP A 61 -7.57 -16.18 -2.89
CA ASP A 61 -8.61 -15.96 -1.89
C ASP A 61 -9.59 -17.12 -1.96
N GLU A 62 -9.58 -18.00 -0.95
CA GLU A 62 -10.40 -19.22 -0.94
C GLU A 62 -11.91 -18.96 -0.99
N ARG A 63 -12.36 -17.79 -0.52
CA ARG A 63 -13.78 -17.43 -0.48
C ARG A 63 -14.29 -17.00 -1.85
N THR A 64 -13.45 -16.33 -2.62
CA THR A 64 -13.85 -15.74 -3.92
C THR A 64 -13.27 -16.49 -5.12
N GLY A 65 -12.27 -17.37 -4.90
CA GLY A 65 -11.53 -18.06 -5.96
C GLY A 65 -10.66 -17.14 -6.81
N LYS A 66 -10.43 -15.88 -6.36
CA LYS A 66 -9.67 -14.88 -7.13
C LYS A 66 -8.24 -14.78 -6.62
N LEU A 67 -7.32 -14.51 -7.54
CA LEU A 67 -5.96 -14.15 -7.20
C LEU A 67 -5.94 -12.72 -6.63
N VAL A 68 -5.45 -12.56 -5.41
CA VAL A 68 -5.36 -11.26 -4.71
C VAL A 68 -3.97 -11.05 -4.14
N TYR A 69 -3.53 -9.81 -3.94
CA TYR A 69 -2.27 -9.55 -3.25
C TYR A 69 -2.35 -10.08 -1.80
N LYS A 70 -1.32 -10.81 -1.38
CA LYS A 70 -1.24 -11.34 0.00
C LYS A 70 -1.28 -10.23 1.03
N LEU A 71 -0.71 -9.08 0.71
CA LEU A 71 -0.63 -7.91 1.59
C LEU A 71 -1.84 -6.97 1.51
N ILE A 72 -2.77 -7.13 0.56
CA ILE A 72 -3.93 -6.22 0.47
C ILE A 72 -4.83 -6.38 1.72
N PRO A 73 -5.23 -5.29 2.39
CA PRO A 73 -6.17 -5.38 3.51
C PRO A 73 -7.61 -5.63 3.03
N LEU A 74 -8.53 -5.79 3.98
CA LEU A 74 -9.95 -5.99 3.67
C LEU A 74 -10.50 -4.77 2.91
N ASN A 75 -11.24 -5.02 1.83
CA ASN A 75 -11.72 -4.00 0.88
C ASN A 75 -10.59 -3.10 0.33
N GLY A 76 -9.34 -3.58 0.38
CA GLY A 76 -8.18 -2.76 0.02
C GLY A 76 -8.09 -2.49 -1.47
N VAL A 77 -8.66 -3.37 -2.31
CA VAL A 77 -8.71 -3.17 -3.77
C VAL A 77 -9.58 -1.95 -4.09
N GLU A 78 -10.82 -1.93 -3.61
CA GLU A 78 -11.76 -0.83 -3.87
C GLU A 78 -11.25 0.49 -3.30
N ARG A 79 -10.66 0.45 -2.10
CA ARG A 79 -10.05 1.62 -1.46
C ARG A 79 -8.85 2.12 -2.24
N PHE A 80 -8.00 1.25 -2.77
CA PHE A 80 -6.85 1.66 -3.54
C PHE A 80 -7.25 2.22 -4.91
N GLU A 81 -8.27 1.66 -5.57
CA GLU A 81 -8.87 2.26 -6.77
C GLU A 81 -9.44 3.64 -6.48
N PHE A 82 -10.14 3.79 -5.35
CA PHE A 82 -10.65 5.09 -4.92
C PHE A 82 -9.51 6.11 -4.78
N VAL A 83 -8.43 5.75 -4.06
CA VAL A 83 -7.26 6.62 -3.86
C VAL A 83 -6.67 7.08 -5.20
N LYS A 84 -6.49 6.15 -6.16
CA LYS A 84 -5.99 6.47 -7.51
C LYS A 84 -6.92 7.43 -8.26
N SER A 85 -8.23 7.25 -8.12
CA SER A 85 -9.23 8.05 -8.85
C SER A 85 -9.49 9.45 -8.24
N LYS A 86 -9.12 9.66 -6.97
CA LYS A 86 -9.39 10.88 -6.19
C LYS A 86 -8.12 11.42 -5.53
N VAL A 87 -7.00 11.33 -6.23
CA VAL A 87 -5.66 11.69 -5.73
C VAL A 87 -5.50 13.16 -5.30
N ASP A 88 -6.46 14.02 -5.63
CA ASP A 88 -6.55 15.44 -5.24
C ASP A 88 -7.40 15.67 -3.99
N SER A 89 -8.00 14.62 -3.44
CA SER A 89 -8.84 14.68 -2.25
C SER A 89 -8.05 14.37 -1.00
N HIS A 90 -8.20 15.20 0.04
CA HIS A 90 -7.72 14.88 1.39
C HIS A 90 -8.22 13.51 1.88
N TYR A 91 -9.42 13.08 1.44
CA TYR A 91 -9.93 11.75 1.79
C TYR A 91 -9.11 10.61 1.15
N ALA A 92 -8.51 10.81 -0.03
CA ALA A 92 -7.60 9.83 -0.60
C ALA A 92 -6.30 9.70 0.22
N TYR A 93 -5.80 10.78 0.82
CA TYR A 93 -4.70 10.71 1.79
C TYR A 93 -5.06 9.84 2.99
N ILE A 94 -6.20 10.10 3.62
CA ILE A 94 -6.69 9.31 4.78
C ILE A 94 -6.82 7.84 4.40
N GLN A 95 -7.36 7.55 3.22
CA GLN A 95 -7.52 6.17 2.73
C GLN A 95 -6.17 5.49 2.51
N LEU A 96 -5.20 6.19 1.90
CA LEU A 96 -3.86 5.67 1.68
C LEU A 96 -3.11 5.43 3.00
N ASP A 97 -3.24 6.32 3.98
CA ASP A 97 -2.62 6.15 5.30
C ASP A 97 -3.13 4.90 6.02
N ALA A 98 -4.45 4.73 6.01
CA ALA A 98 -5.07 3.56 6.60
C ALA A 98 -4.68 2.27 5.84
N LEU A 99 -4.55 2.33 4.50
CA LEU A 99 -4.04 1.20 3.70
C LEU A 99 -2.62 0.81 4.12
N PHE A 100 -1.68 1.75 4.25
CA PHE A 100 -0.32 1.47 4.74
C PHE A 100 -0.33 0.86 6.14
N THR A 101 -1.10 1.46 7.07
CA THR A 101 -1.21 1.00 8.46
C THR A 101 -1.73 -0.43 8.56
N GLU A 102 -2.80 -0.75 7.84
CA GLU A 102 -3.40 -2.09 7.82
C GLU A 102 -2.49 -3.11 7.14
N THR A 103 -1.80 -2.69 6.07
CA THR A 103 -0.83 -3.52 5.35
C THR A 103 0.36 -3.87 6.24
N LYS A 104 0.90 -2.91 7.01
CA LYS A 104 1.96 -3.12 8.00
C LYS A 104 1.54 -4.15 9.05
N LYS A 105 0.33 -4.03 9.58
CA LYS A 105 -0.26 -5.00 10.52
C LYS A 105 -0.41 -6.38 9.87
N LYS A 106 -0.86 -6.46 8.62
CA LYS A 106 -1.00 -7.73 7.89
C LYS A 106 0.35 -8.40 7.64
N ALA A 107 1.35 -7.65 7.21
CA ALA A 107 2.72 -8.12 7.02
C ALA A 107 3.31 -8.69 8.32
N ALA A 108 3.14 -7.97 9.45
CA ALA A 108 3.60 -8.44 10.77
C ALA A 108 2.92 -9.76 11.18
N ARG A 109 1.61 -9.90 10.97
CA ARG A 109 0.90 -11.17 11.23
C ARG A 109 1.44 -12.33 10.39
N LEU A 110 1.63 -12.12 9.09
CA LEU A 110 2.18 -13.15 8.20
C LEU A 110 3.61 -13.55 8.58
N ALA A 111 4.43 -12.61 9.05
CA ALA A 111 5.78 -12.90 9.51
C ALA A 111 5.82 -13.78 10.77
N VAL A 112 4.84 -13.64 11.67
CA VAL A 112 4.70 -14.51 12.85
C VAL A 112 4.15 -15.89 12.48
N MET A 113 3.17 -15.97 11.57
CA MET A 113 2.57 -17.25 11.16
C MET A 113 3.51 -18.16 10.34
N LYS A 114 4.55 -17.60 9.73
CA LYS A 114 5.58 -18.35 9.00
C LYS A 114 6.69 -18.91 9.90
N LYS A 115 6.76 -18.50 11.17
CA LYS A 115 7.64 -19.09 12.18
C LYS A 115 6.99 -20.31 12.79
#